data_AF-A0A8B6Y4X8-F1
#
_entry.id   AF-A0A8B6Y4X8-F1
#
_cell.length_a   1.000
_cell.length_b   1.000
_cell.length_c   1.000
_cell.angle_alpha   90.00
_cell.angle_beta   90.00
_cell.angle_gamma   90.00
#
_symmetry.space_group_name_H-M   'P 1'
#
loop_
_entity.id
_entity.type
_entity.pdbx_description
1 polymer ?
#
loop_
_entity_poly.entity_id
_entity_poly.type
_entity_poly.pdbx_seq_one_letter_code
_entity_poly.pdbx_strand_id
1 'polypeptide(L)'
;MGRDKRLTNEELAVIKAYKHTGVSNWKIAKTIKRSLKVINNYFKIGVKYGAYKGSSGKRKIDIHTKRIIVRPAAAQHMTASQIRADLQLPVSVQCVRQILHEDPNTVWKKRKTKPKLTACYKEIRLQFAKEQMSWREEWHQVLFSEEEWHLVMKKSSI
;
A
#
# COMPACT_ATOMS: atom_id res chain seq x y z
N MET A 1 31.85 -3.43 -6.04
CA MET A 1 31.20 -3.11 -4.76
C MET A 1 32.05 -2.11 -3.99
N GLY A 2 31.44 -1.19 -3.23
CA GLY A 2 32.20 -0.36 -2.29
C GLY A 2 32.87 -1.26 -1.26
N ARG A 3 34.19 -1.08 -1.03
CA ARG A 3 34.96 -1.98 -0.16
C ARG A 3 34.66 -1.82 1.33
N ASP A 4 34.19 -0.65 1.76
CA ASP A 4 33.96 -0.30 3.16
C ASP A 4 32.69 0.58 3.29
N LYS A 5 32.17 0.69 4.53
CA LYS A 5 31.04 1.55 4.88
C LYS A 5 31.35 3.01 4.56
N ARG A 6 30.31 3.79 4.24
CA ARG A 6 30.42 5.24 4.03
C ARG A 6 30.76 5.94 5.35
N LEU A 7 31.37 7.13 5.26
CA LEU A 7 31.63 7.96 6.44
C LEU A 7 30.32 8.27 7.17
N THR A 8 30.31 8.13 8.49
CA THR A 8 29.15 8.48 9.32
C THR A 8 29.05 10.00 9.49
N ASN A 9 27.88 10.49 9.90
CA ASN A 9 27.70 11.93 10.13
C ASN A 9 28.63 12.48 11.23
N GLU A 10 28.94 11.67 12.24
CA GLU A 10 29.90 11.98 13.30
C GLU A 10 31.32 12.10 12.75
N GLU A 11 31.77 11.11 11.97
CA GLU A 11 33.07 11.14 11.30
C GLU A 11 33.18 12.37 10.38
N LEU A 12 32.12 12.72 9.65
CA LEU A 12 32.08 13.91 8.80
C LEU A 12 32.22 15.22 9.59
N ALA A 13 31.58 15.32 10.76
CA ALA A 13 31.70 16.49 11.63
C ALA A 13 33.14 16.65 12.14
N VAL A 14 33.75 15.55 12.57
CA VAL A 14 35.15 15.50 13.03
C VAL A 14 36.13 15.87 11.90
N ILE A 15 35.92 15.36 10.68
CA ILE A 15 36.72 15.72 9.50
C ILE A 15 36.62 17.22 9.20
N LYS A 16 35.42 17.81 9.27
CA LYS A 16 35.23 19.25 9.05
C LYS A 16 35.96 20.07 10.11
N ALA A 17 35.83 19.70 11.39
CA ALA A 17 36.52 20.38 12.49
C ALA A 17 38.05 20.35 12.32
N TYR A 18 38.62 19.18 12.02
CA TYR A 18 40.06 19.07 11.77
C TYR A 18 40.53 19.82 10.52
N LYS A 19 39.66 19.97 9.52
CA LYS A 19 40.00 20.76 8.33
C LYS A 19 40.07 22.25 8.64
N HIS A 20 39.14 22.75 9.46
CA HIS A 20 39.16 24.15 9.92
C HIS A 20 40.41 24.46 10.75
N THR A 21 40.93 23.52 11.53
CA THR A 21 42.17 23.69 12.30
C THR A 21 43.46 23.49 11.48
N GLY A 22 43.36 23.28 10.16
CA GLY A 22 44.52 23.19 9.27
C GLY A 22 45.26 21.86 9.30
N VAL A 23 44.69 20.80 9.89
CA VAL A 23 45.35 19.48 9.97
C VAL A 23 45.42 18.83 8.58
N SER A 24 46.52 18.15 8.29
CA SER A 24 46.71 17.46 7.01
C SER A 24 45.77 16.26 6.84
N ASN A 25 45.30 16.01 5.62
CA ASN A 25 44.35 14.92 5.33
C ASN A 25 44.84 13.53 5.78
N TRP A 26 46.16 13.28 5.71
CA TRP A 26 46.77 12.05 6.20
C TRP A 26 46.64 11.90 7.72
N LYS A 27 46.85 12.98 8.47
CA LYS A 27 46.73 12.96 9.93
C LYS A 27 45.27 12.76 10.35
N ILE A 28 44.32 13.39 9.65
CA ILE A 28 42.88 13.17 9.83
C ILE A 28 42.51 11.69 9.59
N ALA A 29 43.02 11.08 8.52
CA ALA A 29 42.80 9.67 8.20
C ALA A 29 43.29 8.74 9.33
N LYS A 30 44.47 9.02 9.87
CA LYS A 30 45.06 8.23 10.95
C LYS A 30 44.27 8.36 12.25
N THR A 31 43.81 9.57 12.60
CA THR A 31 43.01 9.84 13.80
C THR A 31 41.65 9.13 13.76
N ILE A 32 40.96 9.20 12.61
CA ILE A 32 39.61 8.62 12.43
C ILE A 32 39.69 7.14 12.04
N LYS A 33 40.91 6.59 11.86
CA LYS A 33 41.17 5.21 11.43
C LYS A 33 40.48 4.86 10.10
N ARG A 34 40.46 5.80 9.16
CA ARG A 34 39.88 5.64 7.81
C ARG A 34 40.95 5.78 6.74
N SER A 35 40.68 5.25 5.56
CA SER A 35 41.62 5.38 4.44
C SER A 35 41.75 6.84 3.97
N LEU A 36 42.99 7.24 3.67
CA LEU A 36 43.28 8.57 3.10
C LEU A 36 42.48 8.83 1.81
N LYS A 37 42.26 7.79 1.01
CA LYS A 37 41.50 7.88 -0.25
C LYS A 37 40.04 8.27 -0.03
N VAL A 38 39.40 7.79 1.03
CA VAL A 38 38.01 8.16 1.37
C VAL A 38 37.92 9.63 1.78
N ILE A 39 38.88 10.12 2.57
CA ILE A 39 38.95 11.53 2.97
C ILE A 39 39.20 12.45 1.78
N ASN A 40 40.15 12.10 0.92
CA ASN A 40 40.41 12.87 -0.30
C ASN A 40 39.20 12.88 -1.24
N ASN A 41 38.50 11.74 -1.38
CA ASN A 41 37.26 11.69 -2.15
C ASN A 41 36.14 12.52 -1.51
N TYR A 42 36.04 12.54 -0.17
CA TYR A 42 35.08 13.39 0.52
C TYR A 42 35.32 14.87 0.21
N PHE A 43 36.56 15.36 0.31
CA PHE A 43 36.87 16.75 -0.04
C PHE A 43 36.70 17.05 -1.53
N LYS A 44 36.97 16.07 -2.41
CA LYS A 44 36.76 16.21 -3.86
C LYS A 44 35.27 16.32 -4.23
N ILE A 45 34.42 15.52 -3.60
CA ILE A 45 32.97 15.45 -3.89
C ILE A 45 32.19 16.53 -3.10
N GLY A 46 32.70 16.92 -1.93
CA GLY A 46 32.14 17.95 -1.06
C GLY A 46 30.73 17.64 -0.57
N VAL A 47 29.83 18.62 -0.71
CA VAL A 47 28.42 18.54 -0.27
C VAL A 47 27.67 17.35 -0.90
N LYS A 48 28.11 16.88 -2.07
CA LYS A 48 27.50 15.74 -2.77
C LYS A 48 27.93 14.37 -2.21
N TYR A 49 28.78 14.32 -1.18
CA TYR A 49 29.23 13.05 -0.61
C TYR A 49 28.05 12.26 -0.06
N GLY A 50 27.91 11.01 -0.50
CA GLY A 50 26.79 10.14 -0.11
C GLY A 50 25.45 10.45 -0.78
N ALA A 51 25.31 11.55 -1.52
CA ALA A 51 24.08 11.93 -2.22
C ALA A 51 23.71 10.93 -3.34
N TYR A 52 24.72 10.29 -3.93
CA TYR A 52 24.49 9.23 -4.91
C TYR A 52 23.92 7.97 -4.24
N LYS A 53 22.66 7.67 -4.54
CA LYS A 53 21.92 6.51 -4.00
C LYS A 53 22.09 5.22 -4.82
N GLY A 54 22.93 5.24 -5.85
CA GLY A 54 22.99 4.14 -6.82
C GLY A 54 21.90 4.26 -7.88
N SER A 55 22.17 3.77 -9.08
CA SER A 55 21.09 3.50 -10.04
C SER A 55 20.31 2.31 -9.51
N SER A 56 19.02 2.50 -9.22
CA SER A 56 18.12 1.37 -9.06
C SER A 56 18.08 0.61 -10.39
N GLY A 57 18.15 -0.71 -10.32
CA GLY A 57 18.11 -1.55 -11.52
C GLY A 57 16.88 -1.25 -12.39
N LYS A 58 16.97 -1.58 -13.68
CA LYS A 58 15.85 -1.41 -14.62
C LYS A 58 14.59 -2.10 -14.06
N ARG A 59 13.49 -1.37 -14.01
CA ARG A 59 12.20 -1.92 -13.58
C ARG A 59 11.75 -2.96 -14.62
N LYS A 60 11.30 -4.13 -14.14
CA LYS A 60 10.75 -5.18 -15.02
C LYS A 60 9.43 -4.79 -15.68
N ILE A 61 8.73 -3.81 -15.13
CA ILE A 61 7.37 -3.44 -15.51
C ILE A 61 7.35 -1.96 -15.86
N ASP A 62 6.76 -1.64 -17.00
CA ASP A 62 6.58 -0.28 -17.47
C ASP A 62 5.42 0.45 -16.75
N ILE A 63 5.46 1.78 -16.77
CA ILE A 63 4.43 2.64 -16.20
C ILE A 63 3.07 2.35 -16.86
N HIS A 64 3.04 2.09 -18.17
CA HIS A 64 1.79 1.76 -18.86
C HIS A 64 1.19 0.45 -18.35
N THR A 65 2.00 -0.60 -18.22
CA THR A 65 1.57 -1.89 -17.69
C THR A 65 1.04 -1.77 -16.25
N LYS A 66 1.66 -0.93 -15.41
CA LYS A 66 1.13 -0.65 -14.06
C LYS A 66 -0.29 -0.09 -14.11
N ARG A 67 -0.58 0.84 -15.03
CA ARG A 67 -1.93 1.42 -15.19
C ARG A 67 -2.94 0.38 -15.66
N ILE A 68 -2.55 -0.50 -16.58
CA ILE A 68 -3.41 -1.60 -17.04
C ILE A 68 -3.71 -2.57 -15.89
N ILE A 69 -2.78 -2.80 -14.97
CA ILE A 69 -3.01 -3.64 -13.77
C ILE A 69 -4.00 -2.99 -12.79
N VAL A 70 -3.86 -1.69 -12.55
CA VAL A 70 -4.69 -0.97 -11.55
C VAL A 70 -6.13 -0.81 -12.02
N ARG A 71 -6.36 -0.55 -13.32
CA ARG A 71 -7.70 -0.32 -13.88
C ARG A 71 -8.74 -1.43 -13.57
N PRO A 72 -8.49 -2.73 -13.84
CA PRO A 72 -9.42 -3.81 -13.52
C PRO A 72 -9.59 -4.03 -12.01
N ALA A 73 -8.56 -3.74 -11.20
CA ALA A 73 -8.69 -3.78 -9.74
C ALA A 73 -9.70 -2.73 -9.24
N ALA A 74 -9.65 -1.52 -9.78
CA ALA A 74 -10.55 -0.43 -9.41
C ALA A 74 -11.97 -0.62 -9.99
N ALA A 75 -12.09 -0.96 -11.28
CA ALA A 75 -13.38 -1.02 -11.97
C ALA A 75 -14.17 -2.30 -11.71
N GLN A 76 -13.49 -3.45 -11.64
CA GLN A 76 -14.13 -4.77 -11.58
C GLN A 76 -13.87 -5.50 -10.26
N HIS A 77 -13.10 -4.90 -9.35
CA HIS A 77 -12.70 -5.51 -8.07
C HIS A 77 -12.05 -6.89 -8.23
N MET A 78 -11.28 -7.07 -9.30
CA MET A 78 -10.55 -8.31 -9.57
C MET A 78 -9.41 -8.52 -8.56
N THR A 79 -9.15 -9.78 -8.25
CA THR A 79 -8.00 -10.16 -7.42
C THR A 79 -6.70 -10.11 -8.22
N ALA A 80 -5.55 -9.92 -7.55
CA ALA A 80 -4.24 -9.90 -8.21
C ALA A 80 -3.95 -11.17 -9.04
N SER A 81 -4.49 -12.33 -8.63
CA SER A 81 -4.34 -13.58 -9.40
C SER A 81 -5.17 -13.56 -10.69
N GLN A 82 -6.41 -13.07 -10.61
CA GLN A 82 -7.27 -12.89 -11.78
C GLN A 82 -6.67 -11.88 -12.75
N ILE A 83 -6.19 -10.74 -12.25
CA ILE A 83 -5.55 -9.71 -13.09
C ILE A 83 -4.31 -10.25 -13.79
N ARG A 84 -3.47 -11.02 -13.09
CA ARG A 84 -2.29 -11.66 -13.71
C ARG A 84 -2.70 -12.62 -14.83
N ALA A 85 -3.72 -13.44 -14.59
CA ALA A 85 -4.18 -14.44 -15.56
C ALA A 85 -4.83 -13.77 -16.78
N ASP A 86 -5.68 -12.77 -16.56
CA ASP A 86 -6.40 -12.02 -17.59
C ASP A 86 -5.44 -11.25 -18.50
N LEU A 87 -4.46 -10.56 -17.91
CA LEU A 87 -3.44 -9.81 -18.64
C LEU A 87 -2.24 -10.65 -19.09
N GLN A 88 -2.24 -11.97 -18.80
CA GLN A 88 -1.18 -12.93 -19.11
C GLN A 88 0.24 -12.41 -18.78
N LEU A 89 0.40 -11.74 -17.65
CA LEU A 89 1.64 -11.04 -17.33
C LEU A 89 2.78 -12.00 -16.97
N PRO A 90 4.01 -11.77 -17.49
CA PRO A 90 5.18 -12.60 -17.20
C PRO A 90 5.81 -12.26 -15.83
N VAL A 91 4.99 -11.96 -14.83
CA VAL A 91 5.41 -11.59 -13.47
C VAL A 91 4.67 -12.41 -12.43
N SER A 92 5.22 -12.49 -11.22
CA SER A 92 4.58 -13.19 -10.12
C SER A 92 3.34 -12.45 -9.64
N VAL A 93 2.38 -13.18 -9.06
CA VAL A 93 1.19 -12.60 -8.42
C VAL A 93 1.58 -11.61 -7.32
N GLN A 94 2.68 -11.88 -6.61
CA GLN A 94 3.19 -10.99 -5.56
C GLN A 94 3.61 -9.63 -6.10
N CYS A 95 4.22 -9.58 -7.29
CA CYS A 95 4.59 -8.32 -7.93
C CYS A 95 3.34 -7.49 -8.29
N VAL A 96 2.29 -8.16 -8.79
CA VAL A 96 0.99 -7.51 -9.05
C VAL A 96 0.38 -6.95 -7.77
N ARG A 97 0.40 -7.70 -6.66
CA ARG A 97 -0.07 -7.20 -5.35
C ARG A 97 0.71 -5.98 -4.88
N GLN A 98 2.04 -6.01 -5.03
CA GLN A 98 2.88 -4.88 -4.66
C GLN A 98 2.54 -3.63 -5.47
N ILE A 99 2.31 -3.77 -6.79
CA ILE A 99 1.87 -2.65 -7.63
C ILE A 99 0.54 -2.07 -7.13
N LEU A 100 -0.42 -2.93 -6.81
CA LEU A 100 -1.73 -2.50 -6.31
C LEU A 100 -1.63 -1.83 -4.93
N HIS A 101 -0.68 -2.25 -4.09
CA HIS A 101 -0.43 -1.64 -2.78
C HIS A 101 0.35 -0.32 -2.87
N GLU A 102 1.24 -0.18 -3.86
CA GLU A 102 1.99 1.05 -4.13
C GLU A 102 1.11 2.14 -4.78
N ASP A 103 -0.03 1.76 -5.37
CA ASP A 103 -0.94 2.70 -6.04
C ASP A 103 -1.73 3.53 -5.02
N PRO A 104 -1.66 4.87 -5.07
CA PRO A 104 -2.33 5.73 -4.09
C PRO A 104 -3.86 5.76 -4.26
N ASN A 105 -4.38 5.35 -5.42
CA ASN A 105 -5.81 5.44 -5.74
C ASN A 105 -6.59 4.19 -5.33
N THR A 106 -5.89 3.11 -4.98
CA THR A 106 -6.50 1.81 -4.72
C THR A 106 -6.19 1.37 -3.30
N VAL A 107 -7.24 1.20 -2.49
CA VAL A 107 -7.10 0.71 -1.12
C VAL A 107 -7.70 -0.69 -1.04
N TRP A 108 -6.92 -1.65 -0.55
CA TRP A 108 -7.45 -2.97 -0.24
C TRP A 108 -8.39 -2.89 0.96
N LYS A 109 -9.62 -3.37 0.77
CA LYS A 109 -10.61 -3.48 1.85
C LYS A 109 -11.25 -4.86 1.83
N LYS A 110 -11.30 -5.50 3.00
CA LYS A 110 -12.06 -6.74 3.17
C LYS A 110 -13.54 -6.45 2.95
N ARG A 111 -14.22 -7.29 2.15
CA ARG A 111 -15.67 -7.19 1.96
C ARG A 111 -16.37 -7.40 3.32
N LYS A 112 -17.37 -6.57 3.63
CA LYS A 112 -18.21 -6.79 4.81
C LYS A 112 -18.92 -8.13 4.67
N THR A 113 -18.72 -9.01 5.64
CA THR A 113 -19.42 -10.30 5.68
C THR A 113 -20.91 -10.03 5.85
N LYS A 114 -21.73 -10.53 4.93
CA LYS A 114 -23.19 -10.54 5.07
C LYS A 114 -23.65 -12.00 5.06
N PRO A 115 -24.74 -12.34 5.77
CA PRO A 115 -25.34 -13.67 5.66
C PRO A 115 -25.62 -14.00 4.20
N LYS A 116 -25.36 -15.25 3.81
CA LYS A 116 -25.58 -15.71 2.44
C LYS A 116 -27.08 -15.66 2.13
N LEU A 117 -27.46 -14.92 1.09
CA LEU A 117 -28.84 -14.87 0.62
C LEU A 117 -29.14 -16.13 -0.22
N THR A 118 -29.71 -17.14 0.42
CA THR A 118 -30.16 -18.39 -0.24
C THR A 118 -31.36 -18.12 -1.16
N ALA A 119 -31.66 -19.06 -2.07
CA ALA A 119 -32.79 -18.94 -2.99
C ALA A 119 -34.12 -18.76 -2.25
N CYS A 120 -34.38 -19.58 -1.22
CA CYS A 120 -35.56 -19.48 -0.37
C CYS A 120 -35.70 -18.09 0.29
N TYR A 121 -34.61 -17.52 0.84
CA TYR A 121 -34.68 -16.16 1.40
C TYR A 121 -34.90 -15.07 0.34
N LYS A 122 -34.49 -15.28 -0.92
CA LYS A 122 -34.82 -14.33 -2.01
C LYS A 122 -36.31 -14.35 -2.30
N GLU A 123 -36.92 -15.52 -2.34
CA GLU A 123 -38.35 -15.68 -2.60
C GLU A 123 -39.20 -15.07 -1.49
N ILE A 124 -38.89 -15.37 -0.22
CA ILE A 124 -39.60 -14.78 0.93
C ILE A 124 -39.50 -13.25 0.92
N ARG A 125 -38.31 -12.70 0.68
CA ARG A 125 -38.11 -11.24 0.59
C ARG A 125 -38.85 -10.62 -0.59
N LEU A 126 -38.87 -11.30 -1.73
CA LEU A 126 -39.59 -10.83 -2.93
C LEU A 126 -41.09 -10.85 -2.68
N GLN A 127 -41.61 -11.90 -2.04
CA GLN A 127 -43.02 -12.04 -1.71
C GLN A 127 -43.46 -10.95 -0.74
N PHE A 128 -42.69 -10.71 0.33
CA PHE A 128 -42.89 -9.55 1.20
C PHE A 128 -42.85 -8.24 0.38
N ALA A 129 -41.82 -8.00 -0.44
CA ALA A 129 -41.78 -6.77 -1.24
C ALA A 129 -43.03 -6.59 -2.16
N LYS A 130 -43.62 -7.69 -2.66
CA LYS A 130 -44.86 -7.66 -3.44
C LYS A 130 -46.11 -7.37 -2.60
N GLU A 131 -46.24 -8.05 -1.45
CA GLU A 131 -47.39 -7.91 -0.54
C GLU A 131 -47.46 -6.50 0.08
N GLN A 132 -46.30 -5.92 0.40
CA GLN A 132 -46.19 -4.58 0.97
C GLN A 132 -46.06 -3.46 -0.08
N MET A 133 -46.09 -3.77 -1.38
CA MET A 133 -45.91 -2.78 -2.46
C MET A 133 -47.06 -1.78 -2.55
N SER A 134 -48.28 -2.20 -2.20
CA SER A 134 -49.48 -1.38 -2.25
C SER A 134 -49.74 -0.59 -0.96
N TRP A 135 -48.95 -0.80 0.09
CA TRP A 135 -49.15 -0.17 1.39
C TRP A 135 -48.82 1.32 1.33
N ARG A 136 -49.70 2.15 1.91
CA ARG A 136 -49.51 3.60 2.07
C ARG A 136 -49.81 4.02 3.49
N GLU A 137 -51.06 3.88 3.93
CA GLU A 137 -51.49 4.28 5.27
C GLU A 137 -51.15 3.21 6.31
N GLU A 138 -51.07 1.95 5.88
CA GLU A 138 -50.74 0.79 6.71
C GLU A 138 -49.35 0.89 7.33
N TRP A 139 -48.41 1.61 6.70
CA TRP A 139 -47.08 1.84 7.27
C TRP A 139 -47.09 2.65 8.57
N HIS A 140 -48.11 3.49 8.80
CA HIS A 140 -48.20 4.29 10.03
C HIS A 140 -48.51 3.43 11.27
N GLN A 141 -49.01 2.22 11.06
CA GLN A 141 -49.27 1.24 12.13
C GLN A 141 -48.07 0.33 12.40
N VAL A 142 -47.02 0.39 11.56
CA VAL A 142 -45.83 -0.44 11.70
C VAL A 142 -44.80 0.31 12.54
N LEU A 143 -44.60 -0.16 13.77
CA LEU A 143 -43.46 0.25 14.59
C LEU A 143 -42.27 -0.66 14.29
N PHE A 144 -41.25 -0.11 13.63
CA PHE A 144 -39.97 -0.80 13.48
C PHE A 144 -39.18 -0.65 14.78
N SER A 145 -38.99 -1.75 15.50
CA SER A 145 -38.02 -1.83 16.58
C SER A 145 -36.76 -2.52 16.04
N GLU A 146 -35.64 -1.82 16.04
CA GLU A 146 -34.34 -2.39 15.70
C GLU A 146 -33.73 -2.98 16.98
N GLU A 147 -34.23 -4.14 17.40
CA GLU A 147 -33.53 -4.95 18.38
C GLU A 147 -32.54 -5.84 17.63
N GLU A 148 -31.25 -5.59 17.88
CA GLU A 148 -30.14 -6.44 17.49
C GLU A 148 -30.50 -7.93 17.75
N TRP A 149 -30.60 -8.68 16.64
CA TRP A 149 -30.71 -10.14 16.49
C TRP A 149 -31.83 -10.87 17.27
N HIS A 150 -33.01 -11.01 16.65
CA HIS A 150 -33.70 -12.28 16.28
C HIS A 150 -35.20 -11.99 16.03
N LEU A 151 -35.63 -12.00 14.76
CA LEU A 151 -37.01 -11.74 14.34
C LEU A 151 -37.99 -12.80 14.89
N VAL A 152 -38.80 -12.43 15.88
CA VAL A 152 -40.13 -13.01 16.10
C VAL A 152 -41.15 -11.89 15.90
N MET A 153 -41.79 -11.86 14.74
CA MET A 153 -42.97 -11.03 14.50
C MET A 153 -44.12 -11.58 15.36
N LYS A 154 -44.43 -10.96 16.50
CA LYS A 154 -45.72 -11.19 17.17
C LYS A 154 -46.79 -10.39 16.44
N LYS A 155 -47.75 -11.07 15.83
CA LYS A 155 -49.03 -10.44 15.50
C LYS A 155 -49.72 -10.09 16.81
N SER A 156 -49.88 -8.81 17.10
CA SER A 156 -50.83 -8.36 18.11
C SER A 156 -52.23 -8.67 17.58
N SER A 157 -52.89 -9.66 18.16
CA SER A 157 -54.32 -9.89 17.96
C SER A 157 -55.10 -9.08 18.98
N ILE A 158 -55.85 -8.12 18.45
CA ILE A 158 -56.94 -7.29 19.04
C ILE A 158 -56.49 -6.34 20.16
#